data_AF-A0A525CBQ7-F1
#
_entry.id   AF-A0A525CBQ7-F1
#
_cell.length_a   1.000
_cell.length_b   1.000
_cell.length_c   1.000
_cell.angle_alpha   90.00
_cell.angle_beta   90.00
_cell.angle_gamma   90.00
#
_symmetry.space_group_name_H-M   'P 1'
#
loop_
_entity.id
_entity.type
_entity.pdbx_description
1 polymer ?
#
loop_
_entity_poly.entity_id
_entity_poly.type
_entity_poly.pdbx_seq_one_letter_code
_entity_poly.pdbx_strand_id
1 'polypeptide(L)'
;MIKKKIAALVLLTSLFASFSIQAREVELNPSHPDQYVVQKGDTLWDISAMFLRDPWLWPEIWHVNEQIANPHLIYPGDILRLVYIDGRPIIMVERGDKLTPKTRIVDLESAIPTIPLTAIQQFLSKPRVVDEETIDNAPKIVAIEDERVIAGLDDIIYATGLQKQDIAKYSVLRKGR
;
A
#
# COMPACT_ATOMS: atom_id res chain seq x y z
N MET A 1 -64.36 45.43 -19.17
CA MET A 1 -63.34 46.05 -18.29
C MET A 1 -62.86 45.18 -17.11
N ILE A 2 -63.42 43.98 -16.87
CA ILE A 2 -63.07 43.14 -15.70
C ILE A 2 -61.82 42.25 -15.92
N LYS A 3 -61.59 41.75 -17.14
CA LYS A 3 -60.41 40.89 -17.45
C LYS A 3 -59.06 41.61 -17.30
N LYS A 4 -58.98 42.92 -17.55
CA LYS A 4 -57.75 43.73 -17.36
C LYS A 4 -57.41 43.97 -15.88
N LYS A 5 -58.41 43.96 -14.98
CA LYS A 5 -58.18 44.13 -13.53
C LYS A 5 -57.66 42.86 -12.86
N ILE A 6 -58.04 41.68 -13.36
CA ILE A 6 -57.56 40.39 -12.84
C ILE A 6 -56.10 40.14 -13.24
N ALA A 7 -55.72 40.50 -14.49
CA ALA A 7 -54.32 40.42 -14.93
C ALA A 7 -53.40 41.34 -14.12
N ALA A 8 -53.87 42.55 -13.76
CA ALA A 8 -53.10 43.48 -12.92
C ALA A 8 -52.96 43.00 -11.46
N LEU A 9 -53.95 42.26 -10.94
CA LEU A 9 -53.90 41.73 -9.56
C LEU A 9 -52.97 40.51 -9.44
N VAL A 10 -52.90 39.66 -10.46
CA VAL A 10 -51.97 38.52 -10.50
C VAL A 10 -50.52 38.96 -10.76
N LEU A 11 -50.32 40.06 -11.51
CA LEU A 11 -48.98 40.63 -11.70
C LEU A 11 -48.44 41.33 -10.43
N LEU A 12 -49.32 41.89 -9.60
CA LEU A 12 -48.92 42.61 -8.39
C LEU A 12 -48.59 41.67 -7.22
N THR A 13 -49.21 40.49 -7.15
CA THR A 13 -48.88 39.47 -6.13
C THR A 13 -47.60 38.70 -6.45
N SER A 14 -47.19 38.65 -7.73
CA SER A 14 -45.94 38.03 -8.16
C SER A 14 -44.68 38.85 -7.83
N LEU A 15 -44.83 40.13 -7.43
CA LEU A 15 -43.72 41.03 -7.13
C LEU A 15 -43.27 40.98 -5.65
N PHE A 16 -44.07 40.37 -4.76
CA PHE A 16 -43.79 40.32 -3.32
C PHE A 16 -43.10 39.03 -2.84
N ALA A 17 -42.87 38.05 -3.72
CA ALA A 17 -42.21 36.79 -3.38
C ALA A 17 -40.68 36.82 -3.60
N SER A 18 -40.06 38.01 -3.53
CA SER A 18 -38.61 38.10 -3.43
C SER A 18 -38.23 37.84 -1.97
N PHE A 19 -38.16 36.57 -1.59
CA PHE A 19 -37.56 36.17 -0.31
C PHE A 19 -36.06 36.49 -0.43
N SER A 20 -35.63 37.61 0.15
CA SER A 20 -34.22 37.95 0.25
C SER A 20 -33.53 36.82 1.01
N ILE A 21 -32.71 36.02 0.32
CA ILE A 21 -31.77 35.12 0.96
C ILE A 21 -30.71 36.03 1.59
N GLN A 22 -30.92 36.39 2.85
CA GLN A 22 -29.91 37.06 3.64
C GLN A 22 -28.76 36.07 3.84
N ALA A 23 -27.54 36.44 3.43
CA ALA A 23 -26.35 35.72 3.82
C ALA A 23 -26.28 35.73 5.35
N ARG A 24 -26.46 34.56 5.98
CA ARG A 24 -26.31 34.43 7.43
C ARG A 24 -24.84 34.63 7.78
N GLU A 25 -24.58 35.54 8.69
CA GLU A 25 -23.25 35.76 9.24
C GLU A 25 -22.85 34.54 10.10
N VAL A 26 -21.62 34.08 9.96
CA VAL A 26 -21.09 32.91 10.66
C VAL A 26 -20.88 33.29 12.13
N GLU A 27 -21.85 32.95 12.98
CA GLU A 27 -21.75 33.17 14.42
C GLU A 27 -21.01 32.01 15.11
N LEU A 28 -19.95 32.36 15.83
CA LEU A 28 -19.17 31.41 16.62
C LEU A 28 -19.90 30.99 17.90
N ASN A 29 -19.69 29.74 18.30
CA ASN A 29 -20.14 29.25 19.60
C ASN A 29 -19.30 29.92 20.72
N PRO A 30 -19.88 30.54 21.75
CA PRO A 30 -19.11 31.17 22.84
C PRO A 30 -18.11 30.26 23.57
N SER A 31 -18.28 28.94 23.45
CA SER A 31 -17.41 27.92 24.04
C SER A 31 -16.64 27.11 22.98
N HIS A 32 -16.43 27.67 21.78
CA HIS A 32 -15.65 27.01 20.73
C HIS A 32 -14.19 26.79 21.18
N PRO A 33 -13.55 25.67 20.81
CA PRO A 33 -12.11 25.54 20.93
C PRO A 33 -11.39 26.36 19.85
N ASP A 34 -10.12 26.68 20.06
CA ASP A 34 -9.29 27.31 19.01
C ASP A 34 -8.83 26.29 17.96
N GLN A 35 -8.62 25.03 18.39
CA GLN A 35 -8.24 23.91 17.55
C GLN A 35 -8.89 22.61 18.02
N TYR A 36 -9.19 21.71 17.08
CA TYR A 36 -9.74 20.39 17.37
C TYR A 36 -9.09 19.32 16.49
N VAL A 37 -8.70 18.20 17.08
CA VAL A 37 -8.16 17.04 16.37
C VAL A 37 -9.30 16.07 16.09
N VAL A 38 -9.55 15.80 14.81
CA VAL A 38 -10.61 14.89 14.35
C VAL A 38 -10.36 13.50 14.93
N GLN A 39 -11.42 12.92 15.49
CA GLN A 39 -11.44 11.55 16.00
C GLN A 39 -12.21 10.63 15.06
N LYS A 40 -12.05 9.32 15.26
CA LYS A 40 -12.77 8.32 14.47
C LYS A 40 -14.27 8.40 14.77
N GLY A 41 -15.06 8.76 13.77
CA GLY A 41 -16.51 8.86 13.84
C GLY A 41 -17.04 10.28 13.74
N ASP A 42 -16.17 11.29 13.84
CA ASP A 42 -16.57 12.69 13.68
C ASP A 42 -16.99 12.99 12.24
N THR A 43 -17.95 13.91 12.10
CA THR A 43 -18.35 14.47 10.82
C THR A 43 -18.14 15.99 10.81
N LEU A 44 -18.08 16.60 9.61
CA LEU A 44 -18.06 18.06 9.51
C LEU A 44 -19.28 18.70 10.17
N TRP A 45 -20.42 18.02 10.20
CA TRP A 45 -21.62 18.51 10.87
C TRP A 45 -21.45 18.57 12.39
N ASP A 46 -20.93 17.50 13.00
CA ASP A 46 -20.68 17.44 14.46
C ASP A 46 -19.65 18.48 14.88
N ILE A 47 -18.60 18.65 14.07
CA ILE A 47 -17.56 19.65 14.32
C ILE A 47 -18.11 21.06 14.13
N SER A 48 -18.98 21.28 13.14
CA SER A 48 -19.65 22.58 12.96
C SER A 48 -20.50 22.95 14.16
N ALA A 49 -21.19 21.99 14.77
CA ALA A 49 -21.95 22.22 16.00
C ALA A 49 -21.06 22.60 17.20
N MET A 50 -19.78 22.21 17.18
CA MET A 50 -18.81 22.55 18.22
C MET A 50 -18.28 23.98 18.06
N PHE A 51 -17.94 24.39 16.83
CA PHE A 51 -17.32 25.70 16.57
C PHE A 51 -18.34 26.82 16.30
N LEU A 52 -19.48 26.50 15.71
CA LEU A 52 -20.50 27.46 15.27
C LEU A 52 -21.77 27.33 16.11
N ARG A 53 -22.55 28.42 16.19
CA ARG A 53 -23.90 28.37 16.78
C ARG A 53 -24.90 27.60 15.93
N ASP A 54 -24.72 27.64 14.60
CA ASP A 54 -25.60 26.97 13.65
C ASP A 54 -24.82 25.85 12.90
N PRO A 55 -25.08 24.57 13.22
CA PRO A 55 -24.44 23.45 12.53
C PRO A 55 -24.76 23.40 11.03
N TRP A 56 -25.83 24.06 10.57
CA TRP A 56 -26.18 24.11 9.14
C TRP A 56 -25.19 24.89 8.28
N LEU A 57 -24.29 25.65 8.88
CA LEU A 57 -23.24 26.40 8.17
C LEU A 57 -22.03 25.52 7.81
N TRP A 58 -22.07 24.22 8.05
CA TRP A 58 -21.03 23.28 7.61
C TRP A 58 -20.67 23.36 6.11
N PRO A 59 -21.59 23.68 5.15
CA PRO A 59 -21.22 23.84 3.75
C PRO A 59 -20.30 25.03 3.51
N GLU A 60 -20.42 26.09 4.31
CA GLU A 60 -19.53 27.26 4.24
C GLU A 60 -18.11 26.89 4.67
N ILE A 61 -17.99 26.09 5.73
CA ILE A 61 -16.69 25.54 6.15
C ILE A 61 -16.10 24.70 5.02
N TRP A 62 -16.91 23.84 4.39
CA TRP A 62 -16.45 23.00 3.30
C TRP A 62 -16.01 23.81 2.08
N HIS A 63 -16.73 24.88 1.74
CA HIS A 63 -16.41 25.75 0.61
C HIS A 63 -15.04 26.42 0.77
N VAL A 64 -14.67 26.83 1.99
CA VAL A 64 -13.34 27.40 2.26
C VAL A 64 -12.24 26.33 2.25
N ASN A 65 -12.59 25.06 2.47
CA ASN A 65 -11.66 23.94 2.51
C ASN A 65 -11.73 23.11 1.21
N GLU A 66 -11.45 23.74 0.06
CA GLU A 66 -11.47 23.09 -1.26
C GLU A 66 -10.56 21.86 -1.37
N GLN A 67 -9.52 21.78 -0.53
CA GLN A 67 -8.67 20.60 -0.37
C GLN A 67 -9.42 19.32 0.06
N ILE A 68 -10.64 19.46 0.58
CA ILE A 68 -11.52 18.36 0.97
C ILE A 68 -12.44 18.09 -0.23
N ALA A 69 -12.03 17.18 -1.11
CA ALA A 69 -12.81 16.86 -2.32
C ALA A 69 -14.24 16.35 -2.05
N ASN A 70 -14.49 15.77 -0.87
CA ASN A 70 -15.80 15.35 -0.42
C ASN A 70 -15.94 15.69 1.08
N PRO A 71 -17.01 16.37 1.50
CA PRO A 71 -17.19 16.86 2.88
C PRO A 71 -17.16 15.75 3.93
N HIS A 72 -17.42 14.49 3.54
CA HIS A 72 -17.30 13.34 4.45
C HIS A 72 -15.86 12.80 4.59
N LEU A 73 -14.88 13.31 3.82
CA LEU A 73 -13.49 12.84 3.81
C LEU A 73 -12.59 13.63 4.77
N ILE A 74 -13.04 13.75 6.01
CA ILE A 74 -12.19 14.13 7.15
C ILE A 74 -11.66 12.86 7.82
N TYR A 75 -10.41 12.87 8.24
CA TYR A 75 -9.75 11.68 8.77
C TYR A 75 -9.28 11.90 10.20
N PRO A 76 -9.24 10.84 11.02
CA PRO A 76 -8.64 10.93 12.34
C PRO A 76 -7.22 11.47 12.27
N GLY A 77 -6.93 12.48 13.08
CA GLY A 77 -5.65 13.20 13.08
C GLY A 77 -5.63 14.47 12.22
N ASP A 78 -6.63 14.75 11.39
CA ASP A 78 -6.82 16.08 10.81
C ASP A 78 -7.07 17.11 11.92
N ILE A 79 -6.57 18.34 11.75
CA ILE A 79 -6.67 19.40 12.75
C ILE A 79 -7.54 20.53 12.18
N LEU A 80 -8.67 20.83 12.80
CA LEU A 80 -9.46 22.01 12.47
C LEU A 80 -9.02 23.17 13.35
N ARG A 81 -8.75 24.32 12.74
CA ARG A 81 -8.37 25.56 13.44
C ARG A 81 -9.30 26.68 13.06
N LEU A 82 -9.66 27.50 14.05
CA LEU A 82 -10.33 28.76 13.80
C LEU A 82 -9.29 29.83 13.43
N VAL A 83 -9.46 30.44 12.26
CA VAL A 83 -8.58 31.48 11.72
C VAL A 83 -9.42 32.70 11.36
N TYR A 84 -8.91 33.91 11.62
CA TYR A 84 -9.55 35.15 11.21
C TYR A 84 -8.91 35.66 9.91
N ILE A 85 -9.70 35.73 8.84
CA ILE A 85 -9.27 36.33 7.56
C ILE A 85 -10.17 37.54 7.32
N ASP A 86 -9.58 38.72 7.15
CA ASP A 86 -10.28 39.99 6.98
C ASP A 86 -11.33 40.28 8.08
N GLY A 87 -11.03 39.88 9.31
CA GLY A 87 -11.90 40.04 10.48
C GLY A 87 -13.05 39.03 10.55
N ARG A 88 -13.16 38.09 9.61
CA ARG A 88 -14.19 37.04 9.60
C ARG A 88 -13.64 35.72 10.14
N PRO A 89 -14.38 35.02 11.01
CA PRO A 89 -13.96 33.72 11.48
C PRO A 89 -14.17 32.65 10.40
N ILE A 90 -13.11 31.90 10.11
CA ILE A 90 -13.07 30.82 9.13
C ILE A 90 -12.49 29.58 9.81
N ILE A 91 -13.11 28.43 9.57
CA ILE A 91 -12.60 27.14 10.05
C ILE A 91 -11.76 26.53 8.93
N MET A 92 -10.47 26.38 9.16
CA MET A 92 -9.54 25.75 8.23
C MET A 92 -9.19 24.34 8.71
N VAL A 93 -9.12 23.40 7.77
CA VAL A 93 -8.68 22.02 8.04
C VAL A 93 -7.22 21.90 7.65
N GLU A 94 -6.38 21.50 8.57
CA GLU A 94 -4.99 21.14 8.34
C GLU A 94 -4.92 19.61 8.30
N ARG A 95 -4.49 19.06 7.17
CA ARG A 95 -4.33 17.61 7.02
C ARG A 95 -3.27 17.14 8.00
N GLY A 96 -3.64 16.23 8.89
CA GLY A 96 -2.67 15.57 9.75
C GLY A 96 -1.71 14.76 8.89
N ASP A 97 -0.45 14.64 9.33
CA ASP A 97 0.51 13.74 8.69
C ASP A 97 -0.01 12.30 8.79
N LYS A 98 -0.67 11.85 7.71
CA LYS A 98 -1.15 10.48 7.62
C LYS A 98 0.07 9.57 7.54
N LEU A 99 0.36 8.88 8.64
CA LEU A 99 1.38 7.84 8.71
C LEU A 99 0.93 6.62 7.89
N THR A 100 1.10 6.69 6.57
CA THR A 100 1.01 5.52 5.70
C THR A 100 2.38 4.89 5.51
N PRO A 101 2.46 3.56 5.32
CA PRO A 101 3.70 2.95 4.88
C PRO A 101 4.11 3.57 3.54
N LYS A 102 5.28 4.23 3.53
CA LYS A 102 5.91 4.76 2.32
C LYS A 102 7.03 3.81 1.92
N THR A 103 7.05 3.37 0.67
CA THR A 103 8.18 2.61 0.14
C THR A 103 9.40 3.52 0.09
N ARG A 104 10.49 3.10 0.73
CA ARG A 104 11.79 3.77 0.59
C ARG A 104 12.46 3.23 -0.66
N ILE A 105 12.55 4.06 -1.70
CA ILE A 105 13.42 3.76 -2.85
C ILE A 105 14.83 4.12 -2.40
N VAL A 106 15.66 3.09 -2.23
CA VAL A 106 17.11 3.24 -2.04
C VAL A 106 17.75 3.00 -3.39
N ASP A 107 18.49 3.99 -3.88
CA ASP A 107 19.34 3.79 -5.05
C ASP A 107 20.37 2.71 -4.71
N LEU A 108 20.47 1.72 -5.59
CA LEU A 108 21.35 0.57 -5.39
C LEU A 108 22.79 1.04 -5.65
N GLU A 109 23.42 1.63 -4.63
CA GLU A 109 24.78 2.20 -4.72
C GLU A 109 25.85 1.15 -5.08
N SER A 110 25.57 -0.14 -4.84
CA SER A 110 26.51 -1.23 -5.05
C SER A 110 25.89 -2.35 -5.87
N ALA A 111 26.69 -2.95 -6.77
CA ALA A 111 26.33 -4.18 -7.45
C ALA A 111 25.89 -5.26 -6.45
N ILE A 112 24.91 -6.07 -6.85
CA ILE A 112 24.46 -7.24 -6.06
C ILE A 112 25.70 -8.11 -5.81
N PRO A 113 26.07 -8.38 -4.54
CA PRO A 113 27.25 -9.18 -4.26
C PRO A 113 27.06 -10.57 -4.87
N THR A 114 28.12 -11.11 -5.48
CA THR A 114 28.10 -12.48 -5.98
C THR A 114 27.84 -13.42 -4.81
N ILE A 115 26.94 -14.39 -5.01
CA ILE A 115 26.69 -15.44 -4.02
C ILE A 115 28.03 -16.14 -3.75
N PRO A 116 28.50 -16.22 -2.48
CA PRO A 116 29.78 -16.84 -2.19
C PRO A 116 29.75 -18.33 -2.57
N LEU A 117 30.83 -18.81 -3.19
CA LEU A 117 30.94 -20.20 -3.66
C LEU A 117 30.66 -21.22 -2.54
N THR A 118 31.06 -20.90 -1.30
CA THR A 118 30.82 -21.72 -0.11
C THR A 118 29.33 -21.91 0.19
N ALA A 119 28.48 -20.92 -0.08
CA ALA A 119 27.04 -21.03 0.15
C ALA A 119 26.35 -21.97 -0.86
N ILE A 120 26.92 -22.13 -2.07
CA ILE A 120 26.32 -22.92 -3.15
C ILE A 120 26.98 -24.30 -3.39
N GLN A 121 28.13 -24.59 -2.75
CA GLN A 121 28.86 -25.86 -2.94
C GLN A 121 27.98 -27.12 -2.81
N GLN A 122 27.11 -27.17 -1.79
CA GLN A 122 26.20 -28.30 -1.55
C GLN A 122 25.13 -28.51 -2.65
N PHE A 123 24.79 -27.45 -3.37
CA PHE A 123 23.84 -27.51 -4.49
C PHE A 123 24.54 -27.85 -5.81
N LEU A 124 25.84 -27.53 -5.93
CA LEU A 124 26.66 -27.88 -7.08
C LEU A 124 27.01 -29.37 -7.13
N SER A 125 27.09 -30.05 -5.98
CA SER A 125 27.38 -31.50 -5.92
C SER A 125 26.23 -32.40 -6.38
N LYS A 126 25.07 -31.83 -6.78
CA LYS A 126 23.86 -32.56 -7.23
C LYS A 126 23.61 -33.84 -6.40
N PRO A 127 23.49 -33.74 -5.06
CA PRO A 127 23.28 -34.92 -4.23
C PRO A 127 22.02 -35.65 -4.71
N ARG A 128 22.16 -36.94 -5.05
CA ARG A 128 21.04 -37.79 -5.45
C ARG A 128 20.64 -38.65 -4.26
N VAL A 129 19.37 -38.60 -3.90
CA VAL A 129 18.78 -39.52 -2.93
C VAL A 129 18.39 -40.79 -3.70
N VAL A 130 18.85 -41.94 -3.22
CA VAL A 130 18.56 -43.27 -3.76
C VAL A 130 18.34 -44.22 -2.60
N ASP A 131 17.47 -45.20 -2.78
CA ASP A 131 17.24 -46.27 -1.81
C ASP A 131 18.46 -47.22 -1.69
N GLU A 132 18.53 -47.94 -0.57
CA GLU A 132 19.66 -48.82 -0.25
C GLU A 132 19.78 -49.99 -1.23
N GLU A 133 18.65 -50.56 -1.64
CA GLU A 133 18.60 -51.66 -2.62
C GLU A 133 19.18 -51.24 -3.98
N THR A 134 18.86 -50.03 -4.44
CA THR A 134 19.40 -49.47 -5.68
C THR A 134 20.92 -49.26 -5.60
N ILE A 135 21.45 -48.83 -4.44
CA ILE A 135 22.91 -48.68 -4.25
C ILE A 135 23.61 -50.03 -4.23
N ASP A 136 23.05 -51.02 -3.55
CA ASP A 136 23.68 -52.34 -3.38
C ASP A 136 23.76 -53.13 -4.70
N ASN A 137 22.75 -52.94 -5.56
CA ASN A 137 22.65 -53.53 -6.89
C ASN A 137 23.31 -52.70 -8.00
N ALA A 138 23.83 -51.50 -7.70
CA ALA A 138 24.47 -50.66 -8.69
C ALA A 138 25.81 -51.26 -9.18
N PRO A 139 26.23 -50.96 -10.43
CA PRO A 139 27.57 -51.29 -10.92
C PRO A 139 28.66 -50.74 -10.00
N LYS A 140 29.73 -51.51 -9.79
CA LYS A 140 30.81 -51.18 -8.85
C LYS A 140 32.14 -51.00 -9.59
N ILE A 141 32.89 -49.98 -9.20
CA ILE A 141 34.27 -49.77 -9.67
C ILE A 141 35.16 -50.78 -8.93
N VAL A 142 35.96 -51.54 -9.68
CA VAL A 142 36.80 -52.62 -9.15
C VAL A 142 38.29 -52.28 -9.19
N ALA A 143 38.72 -51.48 -10.17
CA ALA A 143 40.11 -51.09 -10.32
C ALA A 143 40.23 -49.79 -11.11
N ILE A 144 41.39 -49.14 -10.96
CA ILE A 144 41.85 -48.00 -11.76
C ILE A 144 43.14 -48.48 -12.45
N GLU A 145 43.41 -48.00 -13.65
CA GLU A 145 44.68 -48.22 -14.34
C GLU A 145 45.88 -47.83 -13.44
N ASP A 146 46.98 -48.57 -13.56
CA ASP A 146 48.21 -48.40 -12.77
C ASP A 146 48.12 -48.60 -11.24
N GLU A 147 47.15 -49.39 -10.75
CA GLU A 147 46.97 -49.71 -9.31
C GLU A 147 46.80 -48.49 -8.39
N ARG A 148 46.30 -47.38 -8.95
CA ARG A 148 46.11 -46.12 -8.21
C ARG A 148 44.78 -46.11 -7.46
N VAL A 149 44.71 -45.30 -6.40
CA VAL A 149 43.51 -45.15 -5.55
C VAL A 149 42.65 -43.96 -5.96
N ILE A 150 43.20 -43.04 -6.76
CA ILE A 150 42.55 -41.80 -7.20
C ILE A 150 42.63 -41.72 -8.73
N ALA A 151 41.50 -41.50 -9.38
CA ALA A 151 41.39 -41.26 -10.82
C ALA A 151 41.10 -39.78 -11.10
N GLY A 152 41.72 -39.24 -12.15
CA GLY A 152 41.53 -37.90 -12.68
C GLY A 152 40.83 -37.89 -14.04
N LEU A 153 40.95 -36.76 -14.72
CA LEU A 153 40.55 -36.63 -16.13
C LEU A 153 41.43 -37.53 -17.00
N ASP A 154 40.81 -38.22 -17.94
CA ASP A 154 41.44 -39.12 -18.93
C ASP A 154 42.00 -40.45 -18.38
N ASP A 155 41.81 -40.77 -17.10
CA ASP A 155 42.18 -42.07 -16.53
C ASP A 155 41.18 -43.18 -16.91
N ILE A 156 41.67 -44.40 -17.14
CA ILE A 156 40.83 -45.58 -17.38
C ILE A 156 40.42 -46.23 -16.06
N ILE A 157 39.12 -46.46 -15.90
CA ILE A 157 38.54 -47.16 -14.74
C ILE A 157 37.81 -48.43 -15.19
N TYR A 158 37.94 -49.49 -14.38
CA TYR A 158 37.27 -50.76 -14.62
C TYR A 158 36.09 -50.91 -13.66
N ALA A 159 34.92 -51.26 -14.21
CA ALA A 159 33.70 -51.49 -13.44
C ALA A 159 33.04 -52.82 -13.79
N THR A 160 32.37 -53.41 -12.81
CA THR A 160 31.60 -54.66 -12.96
C THR A 160 30.11 -54.40 -12.86
N GLY A 161 29.30 -55.27 -13.46
CA GLY A 161 27.83 -55.18 -13.45
C GLY A 161 27.24 -54.16 -14.43
N LEU A 162 28.04 -53.62 -15.36
CA LEU A 162 27.53 -52.75 -16.42
C LEU A 162 26.69 -53.55 -17.41
N GLN A 163 25.43 -53.15 -17.60
CA GLN A 163 24.60 -53.70 -18.66
C GLN A 163 24.97 -53.05 -20.00
N LYS A 164 25.01 -53.85 -21.06
CA LYS A 164 25.30 -53.40 -22.42
C LYS A 164 24.05 -52.69 -22.99
N GLN A 165 23.82 -51.46 -22.55
CA GLN A 165 22.79 -50.55 -23.05
C GLN A 165 23.47 -49.34 -23.72
N ASP A 166 22.75 -48.62 -24.58
CA ASP A 166 23.20 -47.39 -25.26
C ASP A 166 23.34 -46.20 -24.28
N ILE A 167 24.05 -46.41 -23.18
CA ILE A 167 24.30 -45.41 -22.15
C ILE A 167 25.62 -44.73 -22.48
N ALA A 168 25.54 -43.48 -22.93
CA ALA A 168 26.71 -42.70 -23.33
C ALA A 168 27.54 -42.16 -22.15
N LYS A 169 26.96 -42.07 -20.94
CA LYS A 169 27.60 -41.45 -19.76
C LYS A 169 27.13 -42.08 -18.44
N TYR A 170 28.06 -42.28 -17.51
CA TYR A 170 27.79 -42.71 -16.14
C TYR A 170 28.15 -41.60 -15.14
N SER A 171 27.51 -41.60 -13.97
CA SER A 171 27.88 -40.73 -12.84
C SER A 171 28.45 -41.59 -11.73
N VAL A 172 29.66 -41.26 -11.26
CA VAL A 172 30.30 -41.93 -10.13
C VAL A 172 29.82 -41.29 -8.84
N LEU A 173 29.28 -42.11 -7.93
CA LEU A 173 28.72 -41.67 -6.67
C LEU A 173 29.36 -42.46 -5.53
N ARG A 174 29.52 -41.83 -4.37
CA ARG A 174 29.96 -42.49 -3.13
C ARG A 174 28.82 -42.43 -2.12
N LYS A 175 28.49 -43.56 -1.48
CA LYS A 175 27.50 -43.60 -0.39
C LYS A 175 27.94 -42.63 0.71
N GLY A 176 27.13 -41.60 0.96
CA GLY A 176 27.27 -40.72 2.13
C GLY A 176 26.97 -41.50 3.40
N ARG A 177 27.63 -41.13 4.50
CA ARG A 177 27.32 -41.64 5.85
C ARG A 177 26.34 -40.72 6.55
#